data_AF-A0A661K3Y0-F1
#
_entry.id   AF-A0A661K3Y0-F1
#
_cell.length_a   1.000
_cell.length_b   1.000
_cell.length_c   1.000
_cell.angle_alpha   90.00
_cell.angle_beta   90.00
_cell.angle_gamma   90.00
#
_symmetry.space_group_name_H-M   'P 1'
#
loop_
_entity.id
_entity.type
_entity.pdbx_description
1 polymer ?
#
loop_
_entity_poly.entity_id
_entity_poly.type
_entity_poly.pdbx_seq_one_letter_code
_entity_poly.pdbx_strand_id
1 'polypeptide(L)'
;MPSITDVGGMKVGHSSDFKALTGCTVLIFEEGVTAGIEVRGTAPGTRQTDSLGPLHTVPEVHALLLTGGSSYGLDATGGVMRYL
;
A
#
# COMPACT_ATOMS: atom_id res chain seq x y z
N MET A 1 -14.46 -2.04 18.77
CA MET A 1 -13.03 -2.39 18.70
C MET A 1 -12.36 -1.27 17.93
N PRO A 2 -11.22 -0.73 18.39
CA PRO A 2 -10.49 0.27 17.65
C PRO A 2 -9.94 -0.30 16.33
N SER A 3 -9.84 0.55 15.30
CA SER A 3 -9.41 0.18 13.95
C SER A 3 -8.52 1.27 13.34
N ILE A 4 -7.76 0.93 12.28
CA ILE A 4 -6.94 1.94 11.57
C ILE A 4 -7.81 3.04 10.94
N THR A 5 -9.04 2.71 10.54
CA THR A 5 -10.04 3.64 9.99
C THR A 5 -10.65 4.57 11.03
N ASP A 6 -10.33 4.41 12.32
CA ASP A 6 -10.69 5.41 13.34
C ASP A 6 -9.92 6.73 13.10
N VAL A 7 -8.79 6.68 12.39
CA VAL A 7 -8.14 7.86 11.81
C VAL A 7 -8.88 8.24 10.52
N GLY A 8 -9.48 9.44 10.52
CA GLY A 8 -10.26 9.93 9.38
C GLY A 8 -9.44 10.14 8.10
N GLY A 9 -10.13 10.19 6.95
CA GLY A 9 -9.52 10.47 5.65
C GLY A 9 -8.90 9.26 4.95
N MET A 10 -9.03 8.04 5.51
CA MET A 10 -8.60 6.81 4.86
C MET A 10 -9.76 5.83 4.65
N LYS A 11 -9.69 5.06 3.56
CA LYS A 11 -10.53 3.89 3.29
C LYS A 11 -9.66 2.64 3.22
N VAL A 12 -10.20 1.50 3.63
CA VAL A 12 -9.50 0.20 3.57
C VAL A 12 -10.32 -0.76 2.72
N GLY A 13 -9.67 -1.41 1.76
CA GLY A 13 -10.25 -2.44 0.90
C GLY A 13 -9.45 -3.74 0.97
N HIS A 14 -10.16 -4.88 0.89
CA HIS A 14 -9.55 -6.21 0.87
C HIS A 14 -10.07 -7.01 -0.32
N SER A 15 -9.19 -7.80 -0.93
CA SER A 15 -9.57 -8.83 -1.89
C SER A 15 -8.83 -10.12 -1.53
N SER A 16 -9.55 -11.25 -1.48
CA SER A 16 -8.98 -12.53 -1.06
C SER A 16 -9.40 -13.64 -2.02
N ASP A 17 -8.44 -14.48 -2.40
CA ASP A 17 -8.67 -15.75 -3.05
C ASP A 17 -8.40 -16.88 -2.03
N PHE A 18 -9.49 -17.43 -1.49
CA PHE A 18 -9.43 -18.48 -0.49
C PHE A 18 -9.04 -19.86 -1.05
N LYS A 19 -9.11 -20.06 -2.38
CA LYS A 19 -8.65 -21.29 -3.02
C LYS A 19 -7.13 -21.26 -3.22
N ALA A 20 -6.61 -20.12 -3.68
CA ALA A 20 -5.17 -19.92 -3.85
C ALA A 20 -4.45 -19.50 -2.55
N LEU A 21 -5.19 -19.24 -1.47
CA LEU A 21 -4.68 -18.78 -0.17
C LEU A 21 -3.84 -17.49 -0.29
N THR A 22 -4.34 -16.52 -1.05
CA THR A 22 -3.68 -15.23 -1.27
C THR A 22 -4.67 -14.08 -1.26
N GLY A 23 -4.17 -12.84 -1.36
CA GLY A 23 -4.99 -11.65 -1.43
C GLY A 23 -4.17 -10.37 -1.33
N CYS A 24 -4.88 -9.24 -1.31
CA CYS A 24 -4.29 -7.94 -1.08
C CYS A 24 -5.20 -7.06 -0.22
N THR A 25 -4.58 -6.08 0.42
CA THR A 25 -5.21 -5.03 1.22
C THR A 25 -4.69 -3.69 0.74
N VAL A 26 -5.59 -2.77 0.43
CA VAL A 26 -5.25 -1.42 0.02
C VAL A 26 -5.81 -0.42 1.03
N LEU A 27 -4.99 0.55 1.42
CA LEU A 27 -5.41 1.76 2.09
C LEU A 27 -5.47 2.86 1.03
N ILE A 28 -6.57 3.58 0.92
CA ILE A 28 -6.78 4.69 -0.02
C ILE A 28 -6.93 5.99 0.77
N PHE A 29 -6.19 7.01 0.34
CA PHE A 29 -6.20 8.37 0.88
C PHE A 29 -6.62 9.33 -0.24
N GLU A 30 -7.91 9.65 -0.33
CA GLU A 30 -8.47 10.39 -1.48
C GLU A 30 -7.89 11.79 -1.62
N GLU A 31 -7.56 12.44 -0.50
CA GLU A 31 -6.97 13.78 -0.45
C GLU A 31 -5.43 13.75 -0.35
N GLY A 32 -4.80 12.58 -0.47
CA GLY A 32 -3.37 12.40 -0.26
C GLY A 32 -2.96 12.49 1.22
N VAL A 33 -1.82 11.89 1.56
CA VAL A 33 -1.20 11.98 2.90
C VAL A 33 0.31 12.04 2.82
N THR A 34 0.93 12.77 3.75
CA THR A 34 2.37 12.65 4.00
C THR A 34 2.69 11.24 4.52
N ALA A 35 3.70 10.61 3.94
CA ALA A 35 4.12 9.27 4.33
C ALA A 35 5.64 9.12 4.38
N GLY A 36 6.09 8.16 5.19
CA GLY A 36 7.47 7.71 5.29
C GLY A 36 7.50 6.19 5.46
N ILE A 37 8.65 5.56 5.24
CA ILE A 37 8.82 4.11 5.35
C ILE A 37 10.11 3.73 6.06
N GLU A 38 10.05 2.65 6.84
CA GLU A 38 11.21 1.95 7.38
C GLU A 38 11.12 0.47 7.02
N VAL A 39 12.13 -0.06 6.34
CA VAL A 39 12.21 -1.48 5.96
C VAL A 39 13.27 -2.15 6.83
N ARG A 40 12.84 -3.04 7.72
CA ARG A 40 13.73 -3.69 8.70
C ARG A 40 14.15 -5.11 8.32
N GLY A 41 13.50 -5.71 7.31
CA GLY A 41 13.83 -7.05 6.81
C GLY A 41 14.94 -7.02 5.75
N THR A 42 15.72 -8.09 5.65
CA THR A 42 16.87 -8.19 4.73
C THR A 42 16.51 -8.66 3.31
N ALA A 43 15.31 -9.19 3.10
CA ALA A 43 14.81 -9.64 1.80
C ALA A 43 13.47 -8.97 1.44
N PRO A 44 13.43 -7.64 1.25
CA PRO A 44 12.18 -6.92 1.02
C PRO A 44 11.66 -7.12 -0.41
N GLY A 45 10.35 -7.37 -0.54
CA GLY A 45 9.61 -7.24 -1.78
C GLY A 45 8.81 -5.95 -1.74
N THR A 46 9.33 -4.89 -2.36
CA THR A 46 8.75 -3.55 -2.28
C THR A 46 8.72 -2.86 -3.64
N ARG A 47 7.89 -1.83 -3.77
CA ARG A 47 7.76 -0.99 -4.97
C ARG A 47 7.59 0.46 -4.55
N GLN A 48 8.27 1.38 -5.24
CA GLN A 48 8.21 2.84 -5.03
C GLN A 48 8.59 3.34 -3.62
N THR A 49 9.48 2.65 -2.90
CA THR A 49 9.94 3.10 -1.58
C THR A 49 10.76 4.37 -1.62
N ASP A 50 11.51 4.61 -2.71
CA ASP A 50 12.29 5.84 -2.90
C ASP A 50 11.41 7.10 -2.88
N SER A 51 10.13 6.95 -3.26
CA SER A 51 9.15 8.04 -3.23
C SER A 51 8.69 8.46 -1.84
N LEU A 52 9.02 7.68 -0.81
CA LEU A 52 8.73 7.96 0.59
C LEU A 52 9.93 8.57 1.32
N GLY A 53 11.02 8.87 0.61
CA GLY A 53 12.15 9.61 1.14
C GLY A 53 11.82 11.09 1.35
N PRO A 54 12.36 11.74 2.39
CA PRO A 54 12.05 13.14 2.72
C PRO A 54 12.52 14.17 1.66
N LEU A 55 13.34 13.74 0.71
CA LEU A 55 13.85 14.57 -0.38
C LEU A 55 13.13 14.31 -1.71
N HIS A 56 12.12 13.43 -1.74
CA HIS A 56 11.38 13.13 -2.94
C HIS A 56 10.51 14.32 -3.37
N THR A 57 10.36 14.53 -4.68
CA THR A 57 9.66 15.70 -5.23
C THR A 57 8.15 15.64 -5.04
N VAL A 58 7.58 14.44 -4.97
CA VAL A 58 6.15 14.22 -4.69
C VAL A 58 5.96 14.15 -3.16
N PRO A 59 5.17 15.04 -2.55
CA PRO A 59 5.06 15.17 -1.09
C PRO A 59 4.05 14.20 -0.45
N GLU A 60 3.19 13.58 -1.25
CA GLU A 60 2.01 12.84 -0.77
C GLU A 60 1.82 11.51 -1.51
N VAL A 61 1.21 10.56 -0.82
CA VAL A 61 0.75 9.29 -1.39
C VAL A 61 -0.76 9.15 -1.28
N HIS A 62 -1.36 8.49 -2.26
CA HIS A 62 -2.81 8.29 -2.33
C HIS A 62 -3.21 6.84 -2.02
N ALA A 63 -2.25 5.93 -1.98
CA ALA A 63 -2.52 4.55 -1.59
C ALA A 63 -1.31 3.83 -0.99
N LEU A 64 -1.59 2.86 -0.13
CA LEU A 64 -0.64 1.85 0.35
C LEU A 64 -1.20 0.46 0.06
N LEU A 65 -0.41 -0.41 -0.57
CA LEU A 65 -0.82 -1.78 -0.89
C LEU A 65 0.02 -2.79 -0.09
N LEU A 66 -0.67 -3.69 0.59
CA LEU A 66 -0.11 -4.91 1.19
C LEU A 66 -0.62 -6.10 0.37
N THR A 67 0.27 -6.97 -0.09
CA THR A 67 -0.09 -8.02 -1.04
C THR A 67 0.63 -9.33 -0.73
N GLY A 68 -0.08 -10.45 -0.87
CA GLY A 68 0.50 -11.78 -0.89
C GLY A 68 1.24 -12.06 -2.19
N GLY A 69 1.76 -13.28 -2.38
CA GLY A 69 2.40 -13.67 -3.63
C GLY A 69 3.85 -13.20 -3.82
N SER A 70 4.52 -12.74 -2.75
CA SER A 70 5.92 -12.28 -2.80
C SER A 70 6.13 -11.20 -3.87
N SER A 71 7.26 -11.18 -4.56
CA SER A 71 7.58 -10.17 -5.59
C SER A 71 6.58 -10.15 -6.74
N TYR A 72 5.96 -11.29 -7.10
CA TYR A 72 4.94 -11.34 -8.15
C TYR A 72 3.66 -10.60 -7.76
N GLY A 73 3.34 -10.57 -6.47
CA GLY A 73 2.18 -9.85 -5.95
C GLY A 73 2.24 -8.34 -6.15
N LEU A 74 3.43 -7.77 -6.40
CA LEU A 74 3.63 -6.35 -6.66
C LEU A 74 2.97 -5.90 -7.98
N ASP A 75 2.60 -6.83 -8.88
CA ASP A 75 1.82 -6.51 -10.08
C ASP A 75 0.43 -5.94 -9.73
N ALA A 76 -0.12 -6.29 -8.56
CA ALA A 76 -1.38 -5.72 -8.07
C ALA A 76 -1.31 -4.20 -7.87
N THR A 77 -0.11 -3.61 -7.70
CA THR A 77 0.07 -2.16 -7.67
C THR A 77 -0.43 -1.51 -8.96
N GLY A 78 -0.30 -2.17 -10.12
CA GLY A 78 -0.83 -1.63 -11.39
C GLY A 78 -2.35 -1.45 -11.38
N GLY A 79 -3.07 -2.34 -10.70
CA GLY A 79 -4.52 -2.19 -10.50
C GLY A 79 -4.88 -1.00 -9.63
N VAL A 80 -4.12 -0.78 -8.54
CA VAL A 80 -4.30 0.40 -7.67
C VAL A 80 -4.00 1.69 -8.43
N MET A 81 -2.90 1.75 -9.19
CA MET A 81 -2.54 2.92 -9.99
C MET A 81 -3.55 3.23 -11.10
N ARG A 82 -4.28 2.22 -11.59
CA ARG A 82 -5.35 2.42 -12.58
C ARG A 82 -6.64 2.95 -11.95
N TYR A 83 -6.86 2.65 -10.68
CA TYR A 83 -8.03 3.12 -9.93
C TYR A 83 -7.89 4.59 -9.52
N LEU A 84 -6.68 4.98 -9.09
CA LEU A 84 -6.31 6.36 -8.79
C LEU A 84 -6.23 7.21 -10.06
#